data_AF-A0A849FEX1-F1
#
_entry.id   AF-A0A849FEX1-F1
#
_cell.length_a   1.000
_cell.length_b   1.000
_cell.length_c   1.000
_cell.angle_alpha   90.00
_cell.angle_beta   90.00
_cell.angle_gamma   90.00
#
_symmetry.space_group_name_H-M   'P 1'
#
loop_
_entity.id
_entity.type
_entity.pdbx_description
1 polymer ?
#
loop_
_entity_poly.entity_id
_entity_poly.type
_entity_poly.pdbx_seq_one_letter_code
_entity_poly.pdbx_strand_id
1 'polypeptide(L)'
;MMKDEGPYVIEWVAHHLAVGFTDFVIYTNDCTDGTDKMLMRMQELGLVQHRNNAIPEGMKPQPSALKYAQVEPEVAASDWLLVFDADEFLCLRHGDGRIDTLISDIKATGANGMVITWRIFGSGGVHEWSTDPVTEQYLMAAPQMWNKGWGVKTLFQFDPDKWKLGIHRPKLKNKVLDTEFPDSVRWLNGSGREMEEYFKFRGWRSIVRTVGYDWAQMNHYAIKSIDAYAIRRLRGNVNNKADKYNADYWSLQDRNEVRDDTMLRYKPERDRIIAALLSDPVLAELHDAALTRTEETLARIRDTEAYRDLVVSLKAASQVPITQVSAAPPKPRDKAKIASLMSDVEKRASGKRRAEKVKSPEVRTLPPADLYVRGSVDVSADVPLDWVQNHSVRLPMDPRIFTPAALTAIEVGKFQRNLARNVPGLVPKGGTFVDYGGACGFLAFHLAQTRPDAQVTLHEPVAGFRVAQALIAQENEITELDNFTLAGAENEKLGAILRKDAPAVLAIGGSVSIDEVLRSLEDLPEEARPGAIIFHGRALVEETGALSDAEARFFALGYNRRLPLDVTMGVGFAREDDV
;
A
#
# COMPACT_ATOMS: atom_id res chain seq x y z
N MET A 1 -6.06 2.54 -23.87
CA MET A 1 -5.51 2.35 -25.23
C MET A 1 -4.99 0.92 -25.30
N MET A 2 -5.35 0.16 -26.32
CA MET A 2 -5.06 -1.27 -26.44
C MET A 2 -4.27 -1.57 -27.72
N LYS A 3 -3.42 -2.60 -27.66
CA LYS A 3 -2.78 -3.21 -28.83
C LYS A 3 -2.65 -4.69 -28.56
N ASP A 4 -3.29 -5.50 -29.40
CA ASP A 4 -3.22 -6.95 -29.34
C ASP A 4 -3.52 -7.51 -27.92
N GLU A 5 -4.70 -7.21 -27.39
CA GLU A 5 -5.22 -7.69 -26.09
C GLU A 5 -6.38 -8.68 -26.26
N GLY A 6 -6.47 -9.34 -27.41
CA GLY A 6 -7.61 -10.16 -27.82
C GLY A 6 -8.00 -11.23 -26.80
N PRO A 7 -7.06 -12.02 -26.27
CA PRO A 7 -7.37 -13.01 -25.24
C PRO A 7 -7.89 -12.43 -23.91
N TYR A 8 -7.76 -11.12 -23.68
CA TYR A 8 -8.06 -10.50 -22.38
C TYR A 8 -9.15 -9.42 -22.46
N VAL A 9 -9.49 -8.92 -23.65
CA VAL A 9 -10.38 -7.75 -23.78
C VAL A 9 -11.79 -8.01 -23.27
N ILE A 10 -12.31 -9.23 -23.44
CA ILE A 10 -13.63 -9.63 -22.93
C ILE A 10 -13.64 -9.63 -21.40
N GLU A 11 -12.63 -10.24 -20.77
CA GLU A 11 -12.50 -10.23 -19.30
C GLU A 11 -12.37 -8.80 -18.77
N TRP A 12 -11.55 -7.97 -19.43
CA TRP A 12 -11.32 -6.58 -19.00
C TRP A 12 -12.62 -5.77 -19.02
N VAL A 13 -13.43 -5.88 -20.08
CA VAL A 13 -14.73 -5.19 -20.16
C VAL A 13 -15.70 -5.75 -19.11
N ALA A 14 -15.81 -7.07 -19.02
CA ALA A 14 -16.71 -7.74 -18.08
C ALA A 14 -16.39 -7.40 -16.62
N HIS A 15 -15.11 -7.34 -16.26
CA HIS A 15 -14.66 -6.99 -14.92
C HIS A 15 -15.07 -5.57 -14.56
N HIS A 16 -14.83 -4.59 -15.42
CA HIS A 16 -15.15 -3.21 -15.12
C HIS A 16 -16.67 -2.94 -15.14
N LEU A 17 -17.44 -3.67 -15.95
CA LEU A 17 -18.90 -3.72 -15.82
C LEU A 17 -19.32 -4.27 -14.45
N ALA A 18 -18.71 -5.37 -13.98
CA ALA A 18 -19.00 -5.94 -12.66
C ALA A 18 -18.65 -4.99 -11.50
N VAL A 19 -17.59 -4.18 -11.65
CA VAL A 19 -17.23 -3.11 -10.70
C VAL A 19 -18.26 -1.96 -10.74
N GLY A 20 -18.99 -1.79 -11.84
CA GLY A 20 -20.08 -0.82 -11.99
C GLY A 20 -19.77 0.35 -12.92
N PHE A 21 -18.75 0.26 -13.78
CA PHE A 21 -18.58 1.25 -14.85
C PHE A 21 -19.73 1.16 -15.86
N THR A 22 -20.25 2.31 -16.28
CA THR A 22 -21.37 2.41 -17.22
C THR A 22 -20.93 2.66 -18.65
N ASP A 23 -19.80 3.34 -18.83
CA ASP A 23 -19.34 3.84 -20.13
C ASP A 23 -17.87 3.53 -20.35
N PHE A 24 -17.53 3.16 -21.58
CA PHE A 24 -16.17 2.84 -22.01
C PHE A 24 -15.82 3.60 -23.29
N VAL A 25 -14.67 4.26 -23.30
CA VAL A 25 -14.07 4.82 -24.52
C VAL A 25 -12.70 4.19 -24.71
N ILE A 26 -12.58 3.33 -25.72
CA ILE A 26 -11.43 2.46 -25.93
C ILE A 26 -10.79 2.77 -27.28
N TYR A 27 -9.54 3.22 -27.22
CA TYR A 27 -8.70 3.42 -28.40
C TYR A 27 -7.83 2.20 -28.67
N THR A 28 -7.75 1.74 -29.92
CA THR A 28 -6.83 0.69 -30.37
C THR A 28 -5.72 1.24 -31.27
N ASN A 29 -4.56 0.57 -31.31
CA ASN A 29 -3.50 0.83 -32.29
C ASN A 29 -3.20 -0.44 -33.09
N ASP A 30 -3.51 -0.44 -34.39
CA ASP A 30 -3.07 -1.42 -35.38
C ASP A 30 -3.09 -2.88 -34.85
N CYS A 31 -4.24 -3.29 -34.30
CA CYS A 31 -4.39 -4.64 -33.77
C CYS A 31 -4.38 -5.67 -34.89
N THR A 32 -3.76 -6.81 -34.62
CA THR A 32 -3.58 -7.92 -35.55
C THR A 32 -4.23 -9.20 -35.04
N ASP A 33 -4.63 -9.22 -33.77
CA ASP A 33 -5.20 -10.39 -33.09
C ASP A 33 -6.73 -10.36 -32.96
N GLY A 34 -7.41 -9.37 -33.57
CA GLY A 34 -8.86 -9.21 -33.50
C GLY A 34 -9.39 -8.42 -32.30
N THR A 35 -8.52 -7.84 -31.46
CA THR A 35 -8.93 -6.95 -30.36
C THR A 35 -9.89 -5.84 -30.83
N ASP A 36 -9.52 -5.15 -31.90
CA ASP A 36 -10.31 -4.08 -32.50
C ASP A 36 -11.65 -4.60 -33.03
N LYS A 37 -11.68 -5.77 -33.68
CA LYS A 37 -12.91 -6.39 -34.18
C LYS A 37 -13.89 -6.72 -33.07
N MET A 38 -13.41 -7.27 -31.96
CA MET A 38 -14.26 -7.53 -30.79
C MET A 38 -14.80 -6.24 -30.19
N LEU A 39 -13.97 -5.19 -30.08
CA LEU A 39 -14.41 -3.89 -29.57
C LEU A 39 -15.42 -3.20 -30.51
N MET A 40 -15.24 -3.31 -31.83
CA MET A 40 -16.22 -2.84 -32.82
C MET A 40 -17.55 -3.59 -32.66
N ARG A 41 -17.52 -4.92 -32.47
CA ARG A 41 -18.73 -5.71 -32.23
C ARG A 41 -19.41 -5.32 -30.92
N MET A 42 -18.66 -5.13 -29.84
CA MET A 42 -19.21 -4.63 -28.56
C MET A 42 -19.82 -3.22 -28.70
N GLN A 43 -19.27 -2.37 -29.57
CA GLN A 43 -19.87 -1.06 -29.87
C GLN A 43 -21.21 -1.20 -30.61
N GLU A 44 -21.31 -2.11 -31.57
CA GLU A 44 -22.60 -2.41 -32.24
C GLU A 44 -23.66 -2.91 -31.26
N LEU A 45 -23.23 -3.62 -30.21
CA LEU A 45 -24.07 -4.08 -29.10
C LEU A 45 -24.36 -2.98 -28.05
N GLY A 46 -23.80 -1.78 -28.22
CA GLY A 46 -24.01 -0.64 -27.33
C GLY A 46 -23.27 -0.70 -26.00
N LEU A 47 -22.22 -1.52 -25.88
CA LEU A 47 -21.50 -1.77 -24.62
C LEU A 47 -20.25 -0.90 -24.44
N VAL A 48 -19.60 -0.52 -25.53
CA VAL A 48 -18.37 0.29 -25.51
C VAL A 48 -18.36 1.28 -26.68
N GLN A 49 -17.53 2.31 -26.58
CA GLN A 49 -17.18 3.19 -27.70
C GLN A 49 -15.76 2.88 -28.16
N HIS A 50 -15.63 2.32 -29.36
CA HIS A 50 -14.36 2.01 -29.98
C HIS A 50 -13.90 3.13 -30.90
N ARG A 51 -12.60 3.44 -30.88
CA ARG A 51 -11.95 4.37 -31.81
C ARG A 51 -10.61 3.80 -32.26
N ASN A 52 -10.28 3.94 -33.53
CA ASN A 52 -8.91 3.76 -33.99
C ASN A 52 -8.09 5.00 -33.63
N ASN A 53 -6.92 4.80 -33.00
CA ASN A 53 -6.03 5.92 -32.69
C ASN A 53 -5.22 6.31 -33.94
N ALA A 54 -5.67 7.35 -34.64
CA ALA A 54 -4.91 7.92 -35.75
C ALA A 54 -3.72 8.73 -35.22
N ILE A 55 -2.55 8.08 -35.12
CA ILE A 55 -1.34 8.66 -34.51
C ILE A 55 -0.67 9.62 -35.50
N PRO A 56 -0.62 10.93 -35.21
CA PRO A 56 0.10 11.88 -36.08
C PRO A 56 1.60 11.60 -36.08
N GLU A 57 2.27 11.93 -37.19
CA GLU A 57 3.72 11.82 -37.32
C GLU A 57 4.43 12.56 -36.17
N GLY A 58 5.44 11.92 -35.57
CA GLY A 58 6.19 12.45 -34.43
C GLY A 58 5.48 12.39 -33.08
N MET A 59 4.22 11.93 -33.00
CA MET A 59 3.50 11.75 -31.74
C MET A 59 3.60 10.30 -31.23
N LYS A 60 3.59 10.15 -29.90
CA LYS A 60 3.49 8.81 -29.28
C LYS A 60 2.02 8.36 -29.19
N PRO A 61 1.73 7.06 -29.27
CA PRO A 61 0.36 6.54 -29.28
C PRO A 61 -0.50 7.02 -28.11
N GLN A 62 0.01 6.96 -26.88
CA GLN A 62 -0.77 7.29 -25.68
C GLN A 62 -1.14 8.79 -25.59
N PRO A 63 -0.21 9.75 -25.77
CA PRO A 63 -0.58 11.16 -25.89
C PRO A 63 -1.58 11.46 -27.03
N SER A 64 -1.51 10.71 -28.14
CA SER A 64 -2.46 10.84 -29.25
C SER A 64 -3.88 10.45 -28.82
N ALA A 65 -4.06 9.25 -28.26
CA ALA A 65 -5.36 8.78 -27.80
C ALA A 65 -5.97 9.71 -26.75
N LEU A 66 -5.17 10.19 -25.78
CA LEU A 66 -5.66 11.13 -24.76
C LEU A 66 -6.07 12.49 -25.35
N LYS A 67 -5.44 12.92 -26.45
CA LYS A 67 -5.80 14.16 -27.13
C LYS A 67 -7.16 14.04 -27.84
N TYR A 68 -7.44 12.91 -28.46
CA TYR A 68 -8.76 12.64 -29.05
C TYR A 68 -9.81 12.46 -27.96
N ALA A 69 -9.54 11.62 -26.95
CA ALA A 69 -10.45 11.37 -25.83
C ALA A 69 -10.89 12.65 -25.10
N GLN A 70 -9.98 13.64 -25.01
CA GLN A 70 -10.25 14.93 -24.37
C GLN A 70 -11.43 15.69 -24.97
N VAL A 71 -11.78 15.44 -26.23
CA VAL A 71 -12.84 16.15 -26.97
C VAL A 71 -13.97 15.22 -27.41
N GLU A 72 -13.96 13.94 -27.01
CA GLU A 72 -15.08 13.02 -27.28
C GLU A 72 -16.31 13.46 -26.48
N PRO A 73 -17.50 13.55 -27.09
CA PRO A 73 -18.74 13.91 -26.41
C PRO A 73 -19.07 13.00 -25.22
N GLU A 74 -18.86 11.70 -25.36
CA GLU A 74 -19.13 10.68 -24.33
C GLU A 74 -18.24 10.87 -23.11
N VAL A 75 -16.97 11.24 -23.35
CA VAL A 75 -16.01 11.56 -22.29
C VAL A 75 -16.39 12.88 -21.61
N ALA A 76 -16.79 13.88 -22.38
CA ALA A 76 -17.22 15.18 -21.85
C ALA A 76 -18.51 15.10 -21.01
N ALA A 77 -19.37 14.11 -21.29
CA ALA A 77 -20.62 13.87 -20.58
C ALA A 77 -20.45 13.05 -19.29
N SER A 78 -19.26 12.51 -19.01
CA SER A 78 -19.02 11.67 -17.83
C SER A 78 -18.97 12.49 -16.52
N ASP A 79 -19.72 12.08 -15.50
CA ASP A 79 -19.64 12.70 -14.16
C ASP A 79 -18.30 12.43 -13.47
N TRP A 80 -17.83 11.19 -13.56
CA TRP A 80 -16.60 10.69 -12.98
C TRP A 80 -15.82 9.91 -14.03
N LEU A 81 -14.49 10.06 -14.01
CA LEU A 81 -13.63 9.51 -15.05
C LEU A 81 -12.39 8.85 -14.45
N LEU A 82 -12.02 7.71 -15.01
CA LEU A 82 -10.76 7.02 -14.74
C LEU A 82 -10.07 6.67 -16.08
N VAL A 83 -8.82 7.08 -16.24
CA VAL A 83 -7.98 6.70 -17.39
C VAL A 83 -7.02 5.61 -16.95
N PHE A 84 -7.02 4.46 -17.61
CA PHE A 84 -6.18 3.32 -17.25
C PHE A 84 -5.87 2.39 -18.44
N ASP A 85 -4.91 1.50 -18.25
CA ASP A 85 -4.34 0.61 -19.27
C ASP A 85 -5.01 -0.78 -19.24
N ALA A 86 -4.84 -1.57 -20.31
CA ALA A 86 -5.51 -2.87 -20.47
C ALA A 86 -4.96 -3.98 -19.57
N ASP A 87 -3.78 -3.79 -18.98
CA ASP A 87 -3.21 -4.69 -17.99
C ASP A 87 -3.54 -4.27 -16.54
N GLU A 88 -4.48 -3.34 -16.37
CA GLU A 88 -4.88 -2.80 -15.08
C GLU A 88 -6.36 -3.05 -14.79
N PHE A 89 -6.64 -3.53 -13.57
CA PHE A 89 -7.98 -3.87 -13.13
C PHE A 89 -8.28 -3.20 -11.79
N LEU A 90 -9.36 -2.43 -11.73
CA LEU A 90 -9.79 -1.78 -10.49
C LEU A 90 -10.30 -2.84 -9.49
N CYS A 91 -9.77 -2.82 -8.27
CA CYS A 91 -10.21 -3.70 -7.19
C CYS A 91 -10.65 -2.85 -6.00
N LEU A 92 -11.95 -2.90 -5.69
CA LEU A 92 -12.54 -2.20 -4.55
C LEU A 92 -12.63 -3.14 -3.36
N ARG A 93 -12.02 -2.71 -2.25
CA ARG A 93 -12.08 -3.37 -0.94
C ARG A 93 -13.17 -2.77 -0.06
N HIS A 94 -13.55 -1.54 -0.36
CA HIS A 94 -14.57 -0.79 0.36
C HIS A 94 -15.99 -1.25 0.03
N GLY A 95 -16.88 -1.20 1.04
CA GLY A 95 -18.32 -1.40 0.88
C GLY A 95 -18.68 -2.70 0.13
N ASP A 96 -19.66 -2.58 -0.76
CA ASP A 96 -20.16 -3.67 -1.60
C ASP A 96 -19.23 -4.03 -2.77
N GLY A 97 -18.09 -3.34 -2.90
CA GLY A 97 -17.16 -3.54 -4.01
C GLY A 97 -17.57 -2.84 -5.30
N ARG A 98 -18.58 -1.95 -5.27
CA ARG A 98 -19.06 -1.21 -6.45
C ARG A 98 -18.59 0.25 -6.46
N ILE A 99 -18.39 0.78 -7.67
CA ILE A 99 -17.87 2.14 -7.86
C ILE A 99 -18.85 3.22 -7.41
N ASP A 100 -20.16 2.99 -7.49
CA ASP A 100 -21.19 3.93 -7.02
C ASP A 100 -21.08 4.20 -5.51
N THR A 101 -20.89 3.13 -4.73
CA THR A 101 -20.69 3.20 -3.28
C THR A 101 -19.41 3.97 -2.97
N LEU A 102 -18.32 3.64 -3.66
CA LEU A 102 -17.05 4.35 -3.53
C LEU A 102 -17.20 5.86 -3.84
N ILE A 103 -17.85 6.21 -4.95
CA ILE A 103 -18.05 7.62 -5.35
C ILE A 103 -18.91 8.35 -4.32
N SER A 104 -19.96 7.71 -3.81
CA SER A 104 -20.83 8.27 -2.77
C SER A 104 -20.04 8.59 -1.50
N ASP A 105 -19.18 7.66 -1.07
CA ASP A 105 -18.36 7.85 0.13
C ASP A 105 -17.24 8.88 -0.09
N ILE A 106 -16.64 8.95 -1.28
CA ILE A 106 -15.72 10.04 -1.62
C ILE A 106 -16.43 11.39 -1.49
N LYS A 107 -17.64 11.53 -2.07
CA LYS A 107 -18.43 12.77 -2.00
C LYS A 107 -18.82 13.12 -0.55
N ALA A 108 -19.13 12.14 0.28
CA ALA A 108 -19.47 12.35 1.69
C ALA A 108 -18.33 13.00 2.49
N THR A 109 -17.07 12.78 2.10
CA THR A 109 -15.91 13.47 2.69
C THR A 109 -15.70 14.90 2.16
N GLY A 110 -16.51 15.34 1.18
CA GLY A 110 -16.31 16.59 0.45
C GLY A 110 -15.19 16.53 -0.60
N ALA A 111 -14.70 15.33 -0.93
CA ALA A 111 -13.69 15.11 -1.96
C ALA A 111 -14.30 14.94 -3.35
N ASN A 112 -13.50 15.21 -4.38
CA ASN A 112 -13.87 15.13 -5.80
C ASN A 112 -12.87 14.31 -6.63
N GLY A 113 -12.08 13.46 -5.96
CA GLY A 113 -11.25 12.48 -6.62
C GLY A 113 -10.56 11.52 -5.66
N MET A 114 -10.06 10.42 -6.21
CA MET A 114 -9.28 9.41 -5.52
C MET A 114 -8.08 9.02 -6.37
N VAL A 115 -6.91 9.10 -5.76
CA VAL A 115 -5.63 8.65 -6.30
C VAL A 115 -5.43 7.19 -5.89
N ILE A 116 -5.65 6.30 -6.84
CA ILE A 116 -5.65 4.85 -6.66
C ILE A 116 -4.24 4.35 -6.98
N THR A 117 -3.58 3.74 -5.98
CA THR A 117 -2.21 3.24 -6.13
C THR A 117 -2.23 1.87 -6.80
N TRP A 118 -1.29 1.63 -7.71
CA TRP A 118 -1.06 0.31 -8.28
C TRP A 118 -0.63 -0.70 -7.22
N ARG A 119 -1.14 -1.92 -7.34
CA ARG A 119 -0.60 -3.11 -6.70
C ARG A 119 -0.07 -4.04 -7.79
N ILE A 120 1.23 -4.31 -7.78
CA ILE A 120 1.88 -5.13 -8.82
C ILE A 120 1.60 -6.60 -8.55
N PHE A 121 1.07 -7.32 -9.55
CA PHE A 121 0.85 -8.76 -9.51
C PHE A 121 1.84 -9.47 -10.43
N GLY A 122 2.52 -10.47 -9.88
CA GLY A 122 3.46 -11.31 -10.61
C GLY A 122 2.77 -12.51 -11.26
N SER A 123 3.59 -13.36 -11.87
CA SER A 123 3.16 -14.58 -12.56
C SER A 123 2.61 -15.66 -11.63
N GLY A 124 2.83 -15.57 -10.32
CA GLY A 124 2.57 -16.67 -9.38
C GLY A 124 3.45 -17.91 -9.63
N GLY A 125 4.53 -17.78 -10.42
CA GLY A 125 5.33 -18.90 -10.91
C GLY A 125 4.69 -19.66 -12.08
N VAL A 126 3.56 -19.17 -12.62
CA VAL A 126 2.87 -19.80 -13.75
C VAL A 126 3.72 -19.64 -15.00
N HIS A 127 4.15 -20.78 -15.55
CA HIS A 127 4.84 -20.82 -16.84
C HIS A 127 3.83 -20.75 -17.98
N GLU A 128 2.84 -21.64 -17.94
CA GLU A 128 2.03 -21.99 -19.10
C GLU A 128 0.96 -20.94 -19.44
N TRP A 129 0.61 -20.88 -20.72
CA TRP A 129 -0.57 -20.15 -21.19
C TRP A 129 -1.86 -20.84 -20.72
N SER A 130 -2.85 -20.05 -20.32
CA SER A 130 -4.23 -20.50 -20.04
C SER A 130 -5.23 -19.47 -20.55
N THR A 131 -6.39 -19.96 -21.00
CA THR A 131 -7.55 -19.16 -21.41
C THR A 131 -8.41 -18.69 -20.23
N ASP A 132 -8.06 -19.09 -19.00
CA ASP A 132 -8.76 -18.64 -17.79
C ASP A 132 -8.64 -17.12 -17.60
N PRO A 133 -9.53 -16.48 -16.82
CA PRO A 133 -9.40 -15.06 -16.48
C PRO A 133 -8.07 -14.72 -15.77
N VAL A 134 -7.40 -13.66 -16.22
CA VAL A 134 -6.17 -13.08 -15.65
C VAL A 134 -6.31 -12.89 -14.14
N THR A 135 -7.46 -12.38 -13.72
CA THR A 135 -7.76 -12.06 -12.32
C THR A 135 -7.96 -13.28 -11.43
N GLU A 136 -8.06 -14.48 -12.00
CA GLU A 136 -8.10 -15.76 -11.27
C GLU A 136 -6.77 -16.50 -11.29
N GLN A 137 -6.01 -16.37 -12.37
CA GLN A 137 -4.72 -17.04 -12.52
C GLN A 137 -3.63 -16.44 -11.64
N TYR A 138 -3.60 -15.11 -11.50
CA TYR A 138 -2.49 -14.39 -10.89
C TYR A 138 -2.91 -13.76 -9.56
N LEU A 139 -2.76 -14.53 -8.48
CA LEU A 139 -3.18 -14.13 -7.13
C LEU A 139 -2.01 -13.75 -6.20
N MET A 140 -0.80 -13.67 -6.74
CA MET A 140 0.40 -13.30 -5.98
C MET A 140 0.85 -11.90 -6.38
N ALA A 141 1.09 -11.06 -5.39
CA ALA A 141 1.41 -9.65 -5.56
C ALA A 141 2.66 -9.24 -4.78
N ALA A 142 3.24 -8.11 -5.19
CA ALA A 142 4.22 -7.40 -4.39
C ALA A 142 3.65 -7.04 -3.01
N PRO A 143 4.44 -6.80 -1.94
CA PRO A 143 3.94 -6.21 -0.70
C PRO A 143 3.41 -4.78 -0.95
N GLN A 144 2.48 -4.29 -0.11
CA GLN A 144 1.91 -2.93 -0.24
C GLN A 144 2.98 -1.84 -0.26
N MET A 145 4.07 -2.07 0.47
CA MET A 145 5.19 -1.12 0.59
C MET A 145 6.25 -1.27 -0.51
N TRP A 146 5.93 -1.98 -1.58
CA TRP A 146 6.77 -2.05 -2.78
C TRP A 146 6.79 -0.71 -3.52
N ASN A 147 7.68 0.18 -3.11
CA ASN A 147 7.73 1.55 -3.60
C ASN A 147 8.07 1.68 -5.09
N LYS A 148 8.58 0.61 -5.73
CA LYS A 148 8.80 0.55 -7.19
C LYS A 148 7.48 0.40 -7.95
N GLY A 149 6.47 -0.20 -7.32
CA GLY A 149 5.13 -0.38 -7.85
C GLY A 149 4.16 0.79 -7.65
N TRP A 150 4.50 1.83 -6.88
CA TRP A 150 3.55 2.90 -6.49
C TRP A 150 3.15 3.89 -7.59
N GLY A 151 3.11 3.51 -8.86
CA GLY A 151 2.40 4.34 -9.84
C GLY A 151 0.92 4.46 -9.47
N VAL A 152 0.25 5.48 -10.02
CA VAL A 152 -1.17 5.75 -9.67
C VAL A 152 -2.02 5.92 -10.91
N LYS A 153 -3.32 5.71 -10.73
CA LYS A 153 -4.40 6.24 -11.55
C LYS A 153 -5.30 7.12 -10.71
N THR A 154 -6.03 8.04 -11.34
CA THR A 154 -6.90 8.97 -10.61
C THR A 154 -8.33 8.83 -11.12
N LEU A 155 -9.24 8.44 -10.24
CA LEU A 155 -10.68 8.51 -10.43
C LEU A 155 -11.13 9.89 -9.95
N PHE A 156 -11.82 10.68 -10.76
CA PHE A 156 -12.13 12.07 -10.38
C PHE A 156 -13.37 12.60 -11.07
N GLN A 157 -13.98 13.62 -10.45
CA GLN A 157 -15.07 14.35 -11.08
C GLN A 157 -14.52 15.15 -12.27
N PHE A 158 -14.92 14.76 -13.48
CA PHE A 158 -14.39 15.33 -14.70
C PHE A 158 -15.19 16.58 -15.09
N ASP A 159 -14.45 17.58 -15.55
CA ASP A 159 -14.99 18.80 -16.11
C ASP A 159 -14.05 19.15 -17.28
N PRO A 160 -14.50 19.02 -18.54
CA PRO A 160 -13.65 19.22 -19.70
C PRO A 160 -13.14 20.65 -19.78
N ASP A 161 -13.77 21.64 -19.14
CA ASP A 161 -13.28 23.00 -19.09
C ASP A 161 -12.17 23.21 -18.07
N LYS A 162 -12.09 22.39 -17.04
CA LYS A 162 -11.13 22.58 -15.95
C LYS A 162 -9.96 21.62 -16.01
N TRP A 163 -10.18 20.42 -16.56
CA TRP A 163 -9.21 19.35 -16.58
C TRP A 163 -8.70 19.02 -17.99
N LYS A 164 -7.40 18.72 -18.04
CA LYS A 164 -6.75 18.05 -19.17
C LYS A 164 -6.45 16.60 -18.79
N LEU A 165 -6.91 15.65 -19.59
CA LEU A 165 -6.68 14.22 -19.34
C LEU A 165 -5.19 13.87 -19.32
N GLY A 166 -4.87 12.88 -18.49
CA GLY A 166 -3.51 12.36 -18.34
C GLY A 166 -3.56 10.93 -17.82
N ILE A 167 -2.57 10.14 -18.22
CA ILE A 167 -2.57 8.69 -17.96
C ILE A 167 -2.54 8.30 -16.47
N HIS A 168 -1.85 9.08 -15.63
CA HIS A 168 -1.76 8.80 -14.18
C HIS A 168 -2.66 9.73 -13.36
N ARG A 169 -2.73 10.99 -13.77
CA ARG A 169 -3.57 12.03 -13.16
C ARG A 169 -3.95 13.05 -14.22
N PRO A 170 -5.13 13.68 -14.12
CA PRO A 170 -5.45 14.86 -14.91
C PRO A 170 -4.56 16.04 -14.51
N LYS A 171 -4.44 17.03 -15.40
CA LYS A 171 -3.77 18.30 -15.14
C LYS A 171 -4.80 19.42 -15.18
N LEU A 172 -4.71 20.36 -14.24
CA LEU A 172 -5.49 21.59 -14.31
C LEU A 172 -5.14 22.35 -15.61
N LYS A 173 -6.15 22.85 -16.32
CA LYS A 173 -5.94 23.74 -17.47
C LYS A 173 -5.44 25.10 -16.98
N ASN A 174 -4.61 25.76 -17.79
CA ASN A 174 -4.04 27.06 -17.41
C ASN A 174 -5.10 28.10 -17.02
N LYS A 175 -6.26 28.10 -17.68
CA LYS A 175 -7.35 29.06 -17.42
C LYS A 175 -7.96 28.99 -16.02
N VAL A 176 -7.77 27.88 -15.29
CA VAL A 176 -8.30 27.72 -13.93
C VAL A 176 -7.24 27.86 -12.84
N LEU A 177 -5.95 27.96 -13.20
CA LEU A 177 -4.86 27.97 -12.21
C LEU A 177 -4.90 29.18 -11.28
N ASP A 178 -5.34 30.34 -11.79
CA ASP A 178 -5.41 31.60 -11.04
C ASP A 178 -6.85 31.94 -10.59
N THR A 179 -7.68 30.91 -10.40
CA THR A 179 -9.07 31.00 -9.90
C THR A 179 -9.21 30.30 -8.55
N GLU A 180 -10.40 30.29 -7.95
CA GLU A 180 -10.68 29.50 -6.72
C GLU A 180 -10.82 27.99 -7.00
N PHE A 181 -10.89 27.56 -8.27
CA PHE A 181 -11.12 26.15 -8.59
C PHE A 181 -10.06 25.18 -8.01
N PRO A 182 -8.74 25.44 -8.10
CA PRO A 182 -7.73 24.55 -7.53
C PRO A 182 -7.91 24.32 -6.02
N ASP A 183 -8.52 25.27 -5.31
CA ASP A 183 -8.81 25.17 -3.88
C ASP A 183 -10.01 24.28 -3.56
N SER A 184 -10.92 24.12 -4.53
CA SER A 184 -12.03 23.17 -4.45
C SER A 184 -11.62 21.72 -4.73
N VAL A 185 -10.42 21.48 -5.27
CA VAL A 185 -9.92 20.13 -5.57
C VAL A 185 -9.41 19.47 -4.31
N ARG A 186 -10.14 18.45 -3.85
CA ARG A 186 -9.83 17.61 -2.70
C ARG A 186 -9.79 16.16 -3.14
N TRP A 187 -8.61 15.55 -3.10
CA TRP A 187 -8.42 14.17 -3.51
C TRP A 187 -8.09 13.29 -2.30
N LEU A 188 -8.58 12.06 -2.31
CA LEU A 188 -8.22 11.02 -1.36
C LEU A 188 -7.19 10.07 -1.97
N ASN A 189 -6.48 9.29 -1.15
CA ASN A 189 -5.71 8.14 -1.61
C ASN A 189 -6.60 6.89 -1.65
N GLY A 190 -6.03 5.76 -2.07
CA GLY A 190 -6.73 4.47 -2.12
C GLY A 190 -7.21 3.92 -0.76
N SER A 191 -6.96 4.61 0.35
CA SER A 191 -7.47 4.28 1.69
C SER A 191 -8.51 5.29 2.21
N GLY A 192 -8.99 6.21 1.37
CA GLY A 192 -9.91 7.27 1.79
C GLY A 192 -9.26 8.40 2.60
N ARG A 193 -7.93 8.46 2.69
CA ARG A 193 -7.21 9.54 3.40
C ARG A 193 -6.91 10.70 2.46
N GLU A 194 -6.97 11.94 2.94
CA GLU A 194 -6.68 13.12 2.11
C GLU A 194 -5.25 13.10 1.54
N MET A 195 -5.13 13.35 0.24
CA MET A 195 -3.86 13.48 -0.47
C MET A 195 -3.19 14.82 -0.16
N GLU A 196 -1.85 14.82 -0.16
CA GLU A 196 -1.10 16.07 -0.03
C GLU A 196 -1.38 17.02 -1.20
N GLU A 197 -1.55 18.31 -0.87
CA GLU A 197 -2.00 19.35 -1.82
C GLU A 197 -1.15 19.45 -3.08
N TYR A 198 0.15 19.18 -3.01
CA TYR A 198 1.04 19.25 -4.19
C TYR A 198 0.61 18.29 -5.31
N PHE A 199 -0.11 17.21 -4.98
CA PHE A 199 -0.38 16.12 -5.92
C PHE A 199 -1.27 16.52 -7.09
N LYS A 200 -2.24 17.42 -6.85
CA LYS A 200 -3.11 17.99 -7.91
C LYS A 200 -2.31 18.77 -8.98
N PHE A 201 -1.12 19.26 -8.62
CA PHE A 201 -0.24 19.96 -9.54
C PHE A 201 0.81 19.02 -10.17
N ARG A 202 1.38 18.08 -9.41
CA ARG A 202 2.51 17.26 -9.87
C ARG A 202 2.57 15.90 -9.18
N GLY A 203 3.22 14.95 -9.86
CA GLY A 203 3.36 13.58 -9.38
C GLY A 203 2.74 12.58 -10.35
N TRP A 204 3.17 11.34 -10.21
CA TRP A 204 2.60 10.16 -10.87
C TRP A 204 2.72 8.91 -10.00
N ARG A 205 3.21 9.07 -8.76
CA ARG A 205 3.44 7.98 -7.81
C ARG A 205 3.03 8.38 -6.42
N SER A 206 2.52 7.42 -5.65
CA SER A 206 2.40 7.56 -4.21
C SER A 206 3.78 7.60 -3.55
N ILE A 207 3.82 8.16 -2.35
CA ILE A 207 4.97 8.15 -1.43
C ILE A 207 4.54 7.47 -0.13
N VAL A 208 5.48 7.22 0.78
CA VAL A 208 5.23 6.56 2.08
C VAL A 208 4.04 7.19 2.83
N ARG A 209 3.88 8.51 2.76
CA ARG A 209 2.79 9.22 3.47
C ARG A 209 1.44 9.19 2.73
N THR A 210 1.43 8.90 1.42
CA THR A 210 0.22 8.97 0.59
C THR A 210 -0.22 7.62 0.05
N VAL A 211 0.60 6.57 0.18
CA VAL A 211 0.21 5.20 -0.18
C VAL A 211 -0.99 4.76 0.66
N GLY A 212 -1.89 4.00 0.04
CA GLY A 212 -3.09 3.49 0.66
C GLY A 212 -3.84 2.55 -0.28
N TYR A 213 -4.40 1.49 0.28
CA TYR A 213 -5.09 0.42 -0.45
C TYR A 213 -6.41 0.00 0.23
N ASP A 214 -6.80 0.61 1.36
CA ASP A 214 -7.88 0.09 2.21
C ASP A 214 -9.27 0.15 1.53
N TRP A 215 -9.47 1.13 0.64
CA TRP A 215 -10.72 1.29 -0.10
C TRP A 215 -10.63 0.79 -1.53
N ALA A 216 -9.56 1.18 -2.23
CA ALA A 216 -9.35 0.89 -3.63
C ALA A 216 -7.87 0.65 -3.93
N GLN A 217 -7.61 -0.34 -4.77
CA GLN A 217 -6.31 -0.58 -5.38
C GLN A 217 -6.45 -0.82 -6.88
N MET A 218 -5.41 -0.51 -7.64
CA MET A 218 -5.37 -0.83 -9.07
C MET A 218 -4.45 -2.02 -9.27
N ASN A 219 -5.00 -3.22 -9.50
CA ASN A 219 -4.19 -4.41 -9.73
C ASN A 219 -3.52 -4.28 -11.10
N HIS A 220 -2.19 -4.41 -11.15
CA HIS A 220 -1.40 -4.27 -12.37
C HIS A 220 -0.78 -5.61 -12.76
N TYR A 221 -1.29 -6.22 -13.82
CA TYR A 221 -0.89 -7.53 -14.36
C TYR A 221 0.04 -7.38 -15.56
N ALA A 222 1.18 -6.74 -15.33
CA ALA A 222 2.10 -6.30 -16.37
C ALA A 222 2.83 -7.43 -17.12
N ILE A 223 2.87 -8.67 -16.59
CA ILE A 223 3.63 -9.77 -17.20
C ILE A 223 2.85 -11.07 -17.41
N LYS A 224 1.89 -11.41 -16.53
CA LYS A 224 1.14 -12.67 -16.58
C LYS A 224 2.10 -13.89 -16.58
N SER A 225 1.77 -14.99 -17.25
CA SER A 225 2.65 -16.17 -17.34
C SER A 225 3.85 -15.97 -18.28
N ILE A 226 4.84 -16.87 -18.20
CA ILE A 226 6.02 -16.86 -19.08
C ILE A 226 5.61 -16.92 -20.56
N ASP A 227 4.65 -17.80 -20.90
CA ASP A 227 4.14 -17.93 -22.27
C ASP A 227 3.46 -16.65 -22.75
N ALA A 228 2.60 -16.06 -21.92
CA ALA A 228 1.94 -14.79 -22.22
C ALA A 228 2.95 -13.66 -22.44
N TYR A 229 4.01 -13.60 -21.64
CA TYR A 229 5.07 -12.60 -21.77
C TYR A 229 5.93 -12.81 -23.02
N ALA A 230 6.22 -14.06 -23.39
CA ALA A 230 6.92 -14.40 -24.63
C ALA A 230 6.13 -13.89 -25.85
N ILE A 231 4.81 -14.10 -25.87
CA ILE A 231 3.93 -13.58 -26.92
C ILE A 231 3.93 -12.04 -26.89
N ARG A 232 3.85 -11.41 -25.71
CA ARG A 232 3.92 -9.95 -25.57
C ARG A 232 5.20 -9.35 -26.16
N ARG A 233 6.33 -10.03 -26.03
CA ARG A 233 7.62 -9.58 -26.57
C ARG A 233 7.62 -9.52 -28.11
N LEU A 234 6.86 -10.39 -28.78
CA LEU A 234 6.74 -10.42 -30.25
C LEU A 234 5.89 -9.26 -30.80
N ARG A 235 4.92 -8.75 -30.03
CA ARG A 235 3.97 -7.69 -30.44
C ARG A 235 4.63 -6.32 -30.66
N GLY A 236 5.86 -6.14 -30.18
CA GLY A 236 6.51 -4.83 -30.08
C GLY A 236 5.84 -3.94 -29.01
N ASN A 237 6.45 -2.79 -28.71
CA ASN A 237 6.01 -1.90 -27.61
C ASN A 237 5.29 -0.66 -28.16
N VAL A 238 4.12 -0.32 -27.61
CA VAL A 238 3.35 0.93 -27.88
C VAL A 238 4.14 2.24 -27.63
N ASN A 239 5.35 2.17 -27.07
CA ASN A 239 6.24 3.33 -26.87
C ASN A 239 7.51 3.31 -27.75
N ASN A 240 7.64 2.39 -28.72
CA ASN A 240 8.82 2.28 -29.61
C ASN A 240 10.17 2.22 -28.87
N LYS A 241 10.22 1.57 -27.69
CA LYS A 241 11.49 1.25 -27.04
C LYS A 241 11.89 -0.18 -27.38
N ALA A 242 12.99 -0.33 -28.13
CA ALA A 242 13.67 -1.61 -28.29
C ALA A 242 14.06 -2.16 -26.89
N ASP A 243 13.97 -3.48 -26.73
CA ASP A 243 14.41 -4.22 -25.54
C ASP A 243 13.74 -3.86 -24.19
N LYS A 244 12.53 -3.27 -24.21
CA LYS A 244 11.80 -2.98 -22.96
C LYS A 244 11.44 -4.24 -22.17
N TYR A 245 11.03 -5.31 -22.86
CA TYR A 245 10.50 -6.54 -22.25
C TYR A 245 11.61 -7.57 -22.10
N ASN A 246 12.53 -7.28 -21.19
CA ASN A 246 13.70 -8.12 -20.87
C ASN A 246 13.59 -8.69 -19.44
N ALA A 247 14.63 -9.39 -18.99
CA ALA A 247 14.71 -9.99 -17.66
C ALA A 247 14.68 -8.95 -16.52
N ASP A 248 15.22 -7.75 -16.73
CA ASP A 248 15.18 -6.66 -15.75
C ASP A 248 13.75 -6.14 -15.56
N TYR A 249 13.00 -5.97 -16.65
CA TYR A 249 11.58 -5.62 -16.56
C TYR A 249 10.78 -6.73 -15.89
N TRP A 250 11.06 -7.99 -16.23
CA TRP A 250 10.42 -9.13 -15.57
C TRP A 250 10.69 -9.13 -14.07
N SER A 251 11.94 -9.07 -13.61
CA SER A 251 12.26 -9.07 -12.17
C SER A 251 11.58 -7.92 -11.42
N LEU A 252 11.43 -6.75 -12.05
CA LEU A 252 10.72 -5.61 -11.49
C LEU A 252 9.22 -5.85 -11.29
N GLN A 253 8.58 -6.58 -12.20
CA GLN A 253 7.13 -6.77 -12.25
C GLN A 253 6.66 -8.12 -11.69
N ASP A 254 7.51 -9.15 -11.73
CA ASP A 254 7.21 -10.49 -11.24
C ASP A 254 7.34 -10.55 -9.73
N ARG A 255 6.36 -9.97 -9.05
CA ARG A 255 6.32 -9.86 -7.60
C ARG A 255 5.24 -10.75 -7.03
N ASN A 256 5.67 -11.75 -6.27
CA ASN A 256 4.87 -12.89 -5.82
C ASN A 256 4.94 -13.11 -4.31
N GLU A 257 5.23 -12.07 -3.53
CA GLU A 257 5.52 -12.20 -2.10
C GLU A 257 4.27 -12.35 -1.24
N VAL A 258 3.14 -11.78 -1.66
CA VAL A 258 1.91 -11.73 -0.86
C VAL A 258 0.74 -12.24 -1.68
N ARG A 259 0.01 -13.24 -1.17
CA ARG A 259 -1.24 -13.67 -1.76
C ARG A 259 -2.32 -12.60 -1.57
N ASP A 260 -3.06 -12.29 -2.63
CA ASP A 260 -4.16 -11.34 -2.64
C ASP A 260 -5.29 -11.88 -3.53
N ASP A 261 -6.32 -12.42 -2.88
CA ASP A 261 -7.48 -13.06 -3.50
C ASP A 261 -8.68 -12.13 -3.65
N THR A 262 -8.52 -10.85 -3.30
CA THR A 262 -9.65 -9.92 -3.22
C THR A 262 -10.35 -9.74 -4.56
N MET A 263 -9.62 -9.91 -5.66
CA MET A 263 -10.18 -9.84 -7.00
C MET A 263 -11.23 -10.92 -7.29
N LEU A 264 -11.15 -12.06 -6.62
CA LEU A 264 -12.10 -13.16 -6.79
C LEU A 264 -13.52 -12.79 -6.38
N ARG A 265 -13.72 -11.71 -5.61
CA ARG A 265 -15.05 -11.22 -5.25
C ARG A 265 -15.92 -10.87 -6.46
N TYR A 266 -15.29 -10.49 -7.58
CA TYR A 266 -15.98 -10.13 -8.82
C TYR A 266 -16.28 -11.33 -9.70
N LYS A 267 -15.72 -12.51 -9.39
CA LYS A 267 -15.83 -13.71 -10.22
C LYS A 267 -17.29 -14.05 -10.60
N PRO A 268 -18.25 -14.13 -9.67
CA PRO A 268 -19.62 -14.52 -10.02
C PRO A 268 -20.26 -13.59 -11.06
N GLU A 269 -20.10 -12.28 -10.87
CA GLU A 269 -20.71 -11.29 -11.77
C GLU A 269 -19.94 -11.15 -13.08
N ARG A 270 -18.60 -11.16 -13.03
CA ARG A 270 -17.75 -11.15 -14.22
C ARG A 270 -18.04 -12.36 -15.10
N ASP A 271 -18.15 -13.57 -14.54
CA ASP A 271 -18.44 -14.79 -15.31
C ASP A 271 -19.84 -14.74 -15.94
N ARG A 272 -20.84 -14.22 -15.20
CA ARG A 272 -22.18 -13.96 -15.75
C ARG A 272 -22.13 -13.02 -16.94
N ILE A 273 -21.35 -11.94 -16.86
CA ILE A 273 -21.20 -10.95 -17.94
C ILE A 273 -20.42 -11.55 -19.12
N ILE A 274 -19.33 -12.29 -18.89
CA ILE A 274 -18.58 -12.98 -19.95
C ILE A 274 -19.49 -13.95 -20.69
N ALA A 275 -20.28 -14.76 -19.98
CA ALA A 275 -21.23 -15.68 -20.60
C ALA A 275 -22.30 -14.93 -21.43
N ALA A 276 -22.77 -13.78 -20.96
CA ALA A 276 -23.69 -12.94 -21.71
C ALA A 276 -23.05 -12.34 -22.97
N LEU A 277 -21.82 -11.85 -22.89
CA LEU A 277 -21.07 -11.33 -24.04
C LEU A 277 -20.86 -12.42 -25.10
N LEU A 278 -20.44 -13.60 -24.68
CA LEU A 278 -20.18 -14.75 -25.56
C LEU A 278 -21.45 -15.46 -26.05
N SER A 279 -22.64 -15.00 -25.64
CA SER A 279 -23.89 -15.44 -26.25
C SER A 279 -24.13 -14.82 -27.63
N ASP A 280 -23.44 -13.70 -27.95
CA ASP A 280 -23.39 -13.17 -29.31
C ASP A 280 -22.46 -14.03 -30.16
N PRO A 281 -22.96 -14.68 -31.24
CA PRO A 281 -22.17 -15.65 -32.00
C PRO A 281 -20.98 -15.01 -32.72
N VAL A 282 -21.10 -13.74 -33.15
CA VAL A 282 -20.01 -13.03 -33.82
C VAL A 282 -18.89 -12.72 -32.84
N LEU A 283 -19.23 -12.23 -31.63
CA LEU A 283 -18.24 -11.95 -30.60
C LEU A 283 -17.56 -13.24 -30.11
N ALA A 284 -18.31 -14.33 -29.97
CA ALA A 284 -17.76 -15.65 -29.61
C ALA A 284 -16.75 -16.16 -30.65
N GLU A 285 -17.10 -16.12 -31.95
CA GLU A 285 -16.20 -16.53 -33.02
C GLU A 285 -14.93 -15.67 -33.07
N LEU A 286 -15.05 -14.35 -32.88
CA LEU A 286 -13.91 -13.45 -32.82
C LEU A 286 -12.98 -13.73 -31.64
N HIS A 287 -13.56 -14.07 -30.48
CA HIS A 287 -12.82 -14.45 -29.28
C HIS A 287 -12.09 -15.77 -29.47
N ASP A 288 -12.77 -16.81 -29.93
CA ASP A 288 -12.18 -18.12 -30.21
C ASP A 288 -11.02 -17.98 -31.20
N ALA A 289 -11.22 -17.19 -32.26
CA ALA A 289 -10.16 -16.92 -33.23
C ALA A 289 -8.95 -16.19 -32.60
N ALA A 290 -9.14 -15.34 -31.60
CA ALA A 290 -8.05 -14.68 -30.88
C ALA A 290 -7.28 -15.64 -29.96
N LEU A 291 -8.00 -16.57 -29.31
CA LEU A 291 -7.40 -17.64 -28.51
C LEU A 291 -6.59 -18.60 -29.39
N THR A 292 -7.17 -19.08 -30.49
CA THR A 292 -6.48 -19.95 -31.45
C THR A 292 -5.21 -19.29 -32.00
N ARG A 293 -5.26 -18.01 -32.40
CA ARG A 293 -4.06 -17.28 -32.85
C ARG A 293 -2.97 -17.21 -31.79
N THR A 294 -3.35 -17.10 -30.52
CA THR A 294 -2.41 -17.05 -29.39
C THR A 294 -1.73 -18.40 -29.21
N GLU A 295 -2.50 -19.48 -29.25
CA GLU A 295 -1.98 -20.85 -29.16
C GLU A 295 -1.10 -21.24 -30.34
N GLU A 296 -1.49 -20.91 -31.57
CA GLU A 296 -0.69 -21.10 -32.78
C GLU A 296 0.62 -20.31 -32.74
N THR A 297 0.56 -19.06 -32.26
CA THR A 297 1.75 -18.22 -32.09
C THR A 297 2.69 -18.84 -31.07
N LEU A 298 2.16 -19.31 -29.94
CA LEU A 298 2.95 -19.96 -28.90
C LEU A 298 3.58 -21.26 -29.42
N ALA A 299 2.81 -22.12 -30.09
CA ALA A 299 3.29 -23.37 -30.68
C ALA A 299 4.45 -23.12 -31.65
N ARG A 300 4.35 -22.07 -32.49
CA ARG A 300 5.41 -21.70 -33.43
C ARG A 300 6.71 -21.27 -32.76
N ILE A 301 6.64 -20.62 -31.58
CA ILE A 301 7.84 -20.09 -30.90
C ILE A 301 8.42 -21.04 -29.86
N ARG A 302 7.63 -21.97 -29.31
CA ARG A 302 8.01 -22.79 -28.15
C ARG A 302 9.27 -23.62 -28.36
N ASP A 303 9.48 -24.13 -29.58
CA ASP A 303 10.63 -24.98 -29.92
C ASP A 303 11.87 -24.20 -30.33
N THR A 304 11.76 -22.87 -30.43
CA THR A 304 12.89 -22.02 -30.83
C THR A 304 13.93 -21.90 -29.71
N GLU A 305 15.21 -21.74 -30.08
CA GLU A 305 16.29 -21.44 -29.12
C GLU A 305 16.01 -20.13 -28.37
N ALA A 306 15.55 -19.10 -29.07
CA ALA A 306 15.23 -17.79 -28.49
C ALA A 306 14.15 -17.87 -27.39
N TYR A 307 13.14 -18.74 -27.54
CA TYR A 307 12.14 -18.96 -26.49
C TYR A 307 12.74 -19.72 -25.30
N ARG A 308 13.55 -20.76 -25.54
CA ARG A 308 14.22 -21.50 -24.45
C ARG A 308 15.15 -20.59 -23.64
N ASP A 309 15.95 -19.76 -24.30
CA ASP A 309 16.82 -18.77 -23.65
C ASP A 309 16.00 -17.75 -22.85
N LEU A 310 14.89 -17.29 -23.42
CA LEU A 310 13.97 -16.39 -22.72
C LEU A 310 13.45 -17.06 -21.44
N VAL A 311 12.91 -18.27 -21.53
CA VAL A 311 12.39 -19.02 -20.36
C VAL A 311 13.46 -19.14 -19.27
N VAL A 312 14.69 -19.52 -19.62
CA VAL A 312 15.81 -19.62 -18.67
C VAL A 312 16.07 -18.26 -18.02
N SER A 313 16.14 -17.19 -18.82
CA SER A 313 16.38 -15.84 -18.31
C SER A 313 15.27 -15.33 -17.38
N LEU A 314 14.00 -15.62 -17.69
CA LEU A 314 12.85 -15.18 -16.89
C LEU A 314 12.75 -15.98 -15.60
N LYS A 315 12.98 -17.30 -15.64
CA LYS A 315 13.05 -18.13 -14.42
C LYS A 315 14.16 -17.66 -13.49
N ALA A 316 15.33 -17.32 -14.03
CA ALA A 316 16.40 -16.71 -13.24
C ALA A 316 15.99 -15.34 -12.67
N ALA A 317 15.32 -14.50 -13.47
CA ALA A 317 14.82 -13.20 -13.03
C ALA A 317 13.74 -13.28 -11.94
N SER A 318 12.90 -14.32 -11.95
CA SER A 318 11.92 -14.59 -10.87
C SER A 318 12.59 -14.90 -9.53
N GLN A 319 13.84 -15.38 -9.53
CA GLN A 319 14.59 -15.66 -8.29
C GLN A 319 15.25 -14.41 -7.70
N VAL A 320 15.22 -13.26 -8.38
CA VAL A 320 15.81 -12.02 -7.87
C VAL A 320 15.03 -11.57 -6.62
N PRO A 321 15.67 -11.50 -5.43
CA PRO A 321 15.02 -11.06 -4.21
C PRO A 321 14.47 -9.65 -4.36
N ILE A 322 13.32 -9.37 -3.73
CA ILE A 322 12.66 -8.06 -3.79
C ILE A 322 13.58 -6.91 -3.34
N THR A 323 14.50 -7.18 -2.41
CA THR A 323 15.50 -6.23 -1.90
C THR A 323 16.59 -5.87 -2.91
N GLN A 324 16.82 -6.72 -3.92
CA GLN A 324 17.90 -6.56 -4.90
C GLN A 324 17.44 -5.98 -6.24
N VAL A 325 16.14 -5.87 -6.48
CA VAL A 325 15.61 -5.23 -7.69
C VAL A 325 15.94 -3.74 -7.67
N SER A 326 16.53 -3.23 -8.75
CA SER A 326 16.79 -1.81 -8.96
C SER A 326 15.83 -1.22 -9.99
N ALA A 327 15.33 -0.02 -9.74
CA ALA A 327 14.57 0.78 -10.71
C ALA A 327 15.26 2.13 -10.93
N ALA A 328 16.50 2.10 -11.40
CA ALA A 328 17.21 3.31 -11.78
C ALA A 328 16.56 3.92 -13.04
N PRO A 329 16.24 5.22 -13.05
CA PRO A 329 15.75 5.85 -14.27
C PRO A 329 16.86 5.88 -15.33
N PRO A 330 16.54 5.62 -16.62
CA PRO A 330 17.53 5.59 -17.70
C PRO A 330 18.20 6.94 -17.99
N LYS A 331 17.69 8.04 -17.41
CA LYS A 331 18.36 9.34 -17.40
C LYS A 331 18.41 9.88 -15.97
N PRO A 332 19.56 10.37 -15.49
CA PRO A 332 19.67 11.10 -14.24
C PRO A 332 18.71 12.29 -14.25
N ARG A 333 17.99 12.48 -13.14
CA ARG A 333 17.05 13.60 -13.00
C ARG A 333 17.82 14.89 -12.75
N ASP A 334 17.52 15.93 -13.51
CA ASP A 334 18.01 17.28 -13.27
C ASP A 334 17.39 17.84 -11.98
N LYS A 335 18.19 17.84 -10.90
CA LYS A 335 17.79 18.28 -9.57
C LYS A 335 17.41 19.77 -9.55
N ALA A 336 18.05 20.62 -10.35
CA ALA A 336 17.80 22.06 -10.37
C ALA A 336 16.47 22.39 -11.05
N LYS A 337 16.17 21.74 -12.18
CA LYS A 337 14.88 21.88 -12.86
C LYS A 337 13.71 21.37 -12.01
N ILE A 338 13.92 20.26 -11.28
CA ILE A 338 12.93 19.75 -10.33
C ILE A 338 12.74 20.74 -9.17
N ALA A 339 13.81 21.28 -8.59
CA ALA A 339 13.72 22.26 -7.51
C ALA A 339 13.00 23.55 -7.92
N SER A 340 13.23 24.07 -9.14
CA SER A 340 12.53 25.24 -9.69
C SER A 340 11.03 24.98 -9.86
N LEU A 341 10.65 23.87 -10.49
CA LEU A 341 9.24 23.47 -10.62
C LEU A 341 8.57 23.22 -9.26
N MET A 342 9.35 22.77 -8.28
CA MET A 342 8.88 22.59 -6.90
C MET A 342 8.69 23.92 -6.18
N SER A 343 9.58 24.89 -6.36
CA SER A 343 9.45 26.22 -5.78
C SER A 343 8.19 26.95 -6.27
N ASP A 344 7.84 26.84 -7.56
CA ASP A 344 6.64 27.50 -8.10
C ASP A 344 5.33 26.84 -7.62
N VAL A 345 5.33 25.51 -7.46
CA VAL A 345 4.19 24.77 -6.88
C VAL A 345 4.09 24.99 -5.38
N GLU A 346 5.21 25.06 -4.67
CA GLU A 346 5.28 25.38 -3.24
C GLU A 346 4.87 26.82 -2.98
N LYS A 347 5.21 27.80 -3.83
CA LYS A 347 4.70 29.18 -3.73
C LYS A 347 3.17 29.21 -3.86
N ARG A 348 2.60 28.43 -4.79
CA ARG A 348 1.15 28.31 -4.96
C ARG A 348 0.46 27.62 -3.78
N ALA A 349 1.07 26.57 -3.20
CA ALA A 349 0.53 25.85 -2.04
C ALA A 349 0.77 26.56 -0.69
N SER A 350 1.86 27.33 -0.55
CA SER A 350 2.26 27.97 0.71
C SER A 350 1.47 29.24 1.05
N GLY A 351 0.81 29.86 0.06
CA GLY A 351 -0.08 31.01 0.28
C GLY A 351 -1.17 30.74 1.32
N LYS A 352 -1.67 29.49 1.39
CA LYS A 352 -2.71 29.05 2.34
C LYS A 352 -2.22 28.66 3.73
N ARG A 353 -1.02 28.08 3.87
CA ARG A 353 -0.47 27.71 5.20
C ARG A 353 -0.32 28.92 6.15
N ARG A 354 -0.18 30.13 5.60
CA ARG A 354 -0.16 31.37 6.41
C ARG A 354 -1.54 31.81 6.90
N ALA A 355 -2.61 31.46 6.19
CA ALA A 355 -3.99 31.82 6.56
C ALA A 355 -4.63 30.78 7.50
N GLU A 356 -4.31 29.49 7.35
CA GLU A 356 -4.82 28.42 8.24
C GLU A 356 -4.16 28.39 9.62
N LYS A 357 -2.99 29.03 9.80
CA LYS A 357 -2.30 29.16 11.09
C LYS A 357 -3.06 29.95 12.17
N VAL A 358 -4.23 30.50 11.84
CA VAL A 358 -5.07 31.30 12.75
C VAL A 358 -6.22 30.46 13.35
N LYS A 359 -6.46 29.23 12.90
CA LYS A 359 -7.40 28.31 13.56
C LYS A 359 -6.68 27.48 14.62
N SER A 360 -7.29 27.36 15.78
CA SER A 360 -6.88 26.47 16.87
C SER A 360 -6.63 25.05 16.34
N PRO A 361 -5.57 24.36 16.80
CA PRO A 361 -5.19 23.07 16.25
C PRO A 361 -6.26 22.04 16.63
N GLU A 362 -7.17 21.76 15.71
CA GLU A 362 -7.76 20.42 15.67
C GLU A 362 -6.60 19.47 15.40
N VAL A 363 -6.30 18.62 16.37
CA VAL A 363 -5.21 17.66 16.33
C VAL A 363 -5.51 16.68 15.20
N ARG A 364 -4.95 16.96 14.02
CA ARG A 364 -4.92 16.03 12.90
C ARG A 364 -3.97 14.88 13.29
N THR A 365 -4.48 13.92 14.05
CA THR A 365 -3.72 12.73 14.43
C THR A 365 -3.54 11.86 13.19
N LEU A 366 -2.31 11.78 12.68
CA LEU A 366 -1.96 10.69 11.79
C LEU A 366 -2.16 9.37 12.56
N PRO A 367 -2.83 8.36 12.01
CA PRO A 367 -2.95 7.09 12.69
C PRO A 367 -1.55 6.49 12.89
N PRO A 368 -1.32 5.80 14.02
CA PRO A 368 -0.05 5.17 14.32
C PRO A 368 0.31 4.12 13.26
N ALA A 369 1.58 4.08 12.88
CA ALA A 369 2.05 3.14 11.85
C ALA A 369 2.26 1.75 12.46
N ASP A 370 1.75 0.71 11.82
CA ASP A 370 2.00 -0.67 12.23
C ASP A 370 3.49 -1.00 12.01
N LEU A 371 4.20 -1.33 13.09
CA LEU A 371 5.64 -1.59 13.08
C LEU A 371 5.96 -3.09 12.94
N TYR A 372 4.98 -3.96 13.15
CA TYR A 372 5.20 -5.40 13.19
C TYR A 372 4.33 -6.13 12.19
N VAL A 373 4.83 -7.24 11.64
CA VAL A 373 4.02 -8.10 10.75
C VAL A 373 2.89 -8.74 11.58
N ARG A 374 1.68 -8.79 11.02
CA ARG A 374 0.52 -9.45 11.65
C ARG A 374 0.52 -10.95 11.36
N GLY A 375 0.18 -11.75 12.35
CA GLY A 375 0.08 -13.22 12.24
C GLY A 375 1.24 -13.96 12.93
N SER A 376 1.50 -15.20 12.51
CA SER A 376 2.60 -16.00 13.06
C SER A 376 3.95 -15.48 12.55
N VAL A 377 4.73 -14.86 13.45
CA VAL A 377 6.13 -14.53 13.21
C VAL A 377 6.94 -15.83 13.26
N ASP A 378 7.37 -16.31 12.10
CA ASP A 378 8.25 -17.48 11.99
C ASP A 378 9.67 -17.06 11.61
N VAL A 379 10.54 -17.06 12.62
CA VAL A 379 11.98 -16.79 12.47
C VAL A 379 12.80 -18.04 12.72
N SER A 380 12.21 -19.23 12.58
CA SER A 380 12.88 -20.52 12.84
C SER A 380 14.01 -20.83 11.85
N ALA A 381 13.91 -20.33 10.63
CA ALA A 381 15.00 -20.40 9.66
C ALA A 381 16.08 -19.38 9.98
N ASP A 382 17.31 -19.87 10.16
CA ASP A 382 18.51 -19.04 10.26
C ASP A 382 18.82 -18.42 8.89
N VAL A 383 18.69 -17.10 8.80
CA VAL A 383 18.88 -16.32 7.58
C VAL A 383 19.92 -15.25 7.89
N PRO A 384 20.94 -15.03 7.04
CA PRO A 384 21.86 -13.92 7.21
C PRO A 384 21.10 -12.58 7.14
N LEU A 385 21.15 -11.80 8.21
CA LEU A 385 20.45 -10.53 8.34
C LEU A 385 21.45 -9.40 8.60
N ASP A 386 21.21 -8.24 7.99
CA ASP A 386 21.91 -7.01 8.37
C ASP A 386 21.40 -6.53 9.73
N TRP A 387 22.30 -6.14 10.62
CA TRP A 387 21.96 -5.62 11.94
C TRP A 387 22.30 -4.14 12.02
N VAL A 388 21.32 -3.33 12.44
CA VAL A 388 21.46 -1.87 12.48
C VAL A 388 21.24 -1.34 13.90
N GLN A 389 22.18 -0.54 14.37
CA GLN A 389 22.10 0.12 15.67
C GLN A 389 20.94 1.13 15.70
N ASN A 390 19.98 0.89 16.59
CA ASN A 390 18.87 1.79 16.88
C ASN A 390 18.93 2.17 18.36
N HIS A 391 19.33 3.40 18.66
CA HIS A 391 19.65 3.79 20.04
C HIS A 391 20.68 2.83 20.65
N SER A 392 20.41 2.18 21.78
CA SER A 392 21.32 1.20 22.39
C SER A 392 21.09 -0.23 21.89
N VAL A 393 20.07 -0.49 21.06
CA VAL A 393 19.71 -1.85 20.62
C VAL A 393 19.99 -2.03 19.12
N ARG A 394 20.78 -3.03 18.76
CA ARG A 394 20.92 -3.54 17.40
C ARG A 394 19.68 -4.36 17.04
N LEU A 395 19.05 -4.01 15.91
CA LEU A 395 17.88 -4.72 15.41
C LEU A 395 18.20 -5.38 14.07
N PRO A 396 17.65 -6.56 13.80
CA PRO A 396 17.83 -7.21 12.51
C PRO A 396 16.92 -6.54 11.47
N MET A 397 17.41 -6.43 10.25
CA MET A 397 16.62 -6.03 9.07
C MET A 397 15.74 -7.19 8.60
N ASP A 398 14.91 -7.72 9.50
CA ASP A 398 14.11 -8.92 9.26
C ASP A 398 12.66 -8.57 8.87
N PRO A 399 12.26 -8.75 7.59
CA PRO A 399 10.89 -8.49 7.13
C PRO A 399 9.86 -9.49 7.68
N ARG A 400 10.28 -10.55 8.36
CA ARG A 400 9.39 -11.49 9.06
C ARG A 400 8.91 -10.93 10.39
N ILE A 401 9.69 -10.04 11.01
CA ILE A 401 9.38 -9.38 12.28
C ILE A 401 8.77 -7.99 12.04
N PHE A 402 9.41 -7.22 11.16
CA PHE A 402 9.15 -5.78 11.00
C PHE A 402 8.39 -5.47 9.72
N THR A 403 7.44 -4.55 9.79
CA THR A 403 6.85 -3.98 8.57
C THR A 403 7.89 -3.16 7.81
N PRO A 404 7.66 -2.84 6.53
CA PRO A 404 8.58 -2.00 5.79
C PRO A 404 8.72 -0.57 6.36
N ALA A 405 7.70 -0.07 7.06
CA ALA A 405 7.81 1.20 7.80
C ALA A 405 8.83 1.09 8.95
N ALA A 406 8.76 -0.01 9.71
CA ALA A 406 9.73 -0.33 10.73
C ALA A 406 11.14 -0.55 10.15
N LEU A 407 11.29 -1.37 9.10
CA LEU A 407 12.58 -1.60 8.44
C LEU A 407 13.23 -0.29 7.96
N THR A 408 12.45 0.61 7.36
CA THR A 408 12.95 1.94 6.95
C THR A 408 13.45 2.74 8.16
N ALA A 409 12.74 2.68 9.29
CA ALA A 409 13.16 3.35 10.51
C ALA A 409 14.41 2.69 11.12
N ILE A 410 14.50 1.36 11.09
CA ILE A 410 15.64 0.57 11.56
C ILE A 410 16.89 0.92 10.76
N GLU A 411 16.78 0.93 9.43
CA GLU A 411 17.89 1.23 8.50
C GLU A 411 18.57 2.57 8.81
N VAL A 412 17.81 3.57 9.24
CA VAL A 412 18.34 4.91 9.58
C VAL A 412 18.59 5.12 11.07
N GLY A 413 18.50 4.08 11.91
CA GLY A 413 18.74 4.17 13.35
C GLY A 413 17.67 5.00 14.11
N LYS A 414 16.42 4.95 13.66
CA LYS A 414 15.29 5.73 14.18
C LYS A 414 14.09 4.89 14.62
N PHE A 415 14.21 3.57 14.70
CA PHE A 415 13.13 2.71 15.21
C PHE A 415 12.72 3.14 16.62
N GLN A 416 11.42 3.38 16.82
CA GLN A 416 10.82 3.83 18.08
C GLN A 416 11.56 5.00 18.80
N ARG A 417 12.24 5.88 18.05
CA ARG A 417 13.12 6.93 18.59
C ARG A 417 12.45 7.86 19.62
N ASN A 418 11.16 8.19 19.45
CA ASN A 418 10.45 9.05 20.40
C ASN A 418 10.30 8.34 21.76
N LEU A 419 9.86 7.09 21.77
CA LEU A 419 9.75 6.30 23.01
C LEU A 419 11.11 6.12 23.66
N ALA A 420 12.12 5.71 22.88
CA ALA A 420 13.48 5.50 23.37
C ALA A 420 14.07 6.73 24.09
N ARG A 421 13.73 7.95 23.64
CA ARG A 421 14.22 9.19 24.27
C ARG A 421 13.49 9.58 25.54
N ASN A 422 12.20 9.29 25.62
CA ASN A 422 11.33 9.85 26.66
C ASN A 422 11.07 8.84 27.79
N VAL A 423 10.84 7.57 27.46
CA VAL A 423 10.47 6.53 28.44
C VAL A 423 11.52 6.36 29.54
N PRO A 424 12.85 6.36 29.25
CA PRO A 424 13.84 6.28 30.31
C PRO A 424 13.75 7.39 31.35
N GLY A 425 13.25 8.58 30.99
CA GLY A 425 13.07 9.68 31.94
C GLY A 425 11.87 9.51 32.88
N LEU A 426 10.93 8.61 32.54
CA LEU A 426 9.70 8.39 33.31
C LEU A 426 9.88 7.37 34.43
N VAL A 427 10.92 6.54 34.35
CA VAL A 427 11.18 5.48 35.34
C VAL A 427 11.93 6.09 36.54
N PRO A 428 11.39 6.06 37.76
CA PRO A 428 12.08 6.57 38.94
C PRO A 428 13.42 5.88 39.17
N LYS A 429 14.32 6.51 39.92
CA LYS A 429 15.60 5.90 40.29
C LYS A 429 15.34 4.66 41.15
N GLY A 430 15.87 3.50 40.77
CA GLY A 430 15.54 2.24 41.46
C GLY A 430 14.16 1.67 41.13
N GLY A 431 13.43 2.28 40.19
CA GLY A 431 12.06 1.91 39.85
C GLY A 431 11.96 0.64 38.99
N THR A 432 10.72 0.16 38.85
CA THR A 432 10.35 -1.01 38.05
C THR A 432 9.64 -0.59 36.77
N PHE A 433 10.00 -1.21 35.65
CA PHE A 433 9.34 -1.05 34.35
C PHE A 433 8.89 -2.40 33.82
N VAL A 434 7.63 -2.47 33.41
CA VAL A 434 7.05 -3.67 32.78
C VAL A 434 6.60 -3.33 31.37
N ASP A 435 7.05 -4.08 30.37
CA ASP A 435 6.56 -4.02 28.98
C ASP A 435 5.74 -5.28 28.68
N TYR A 436 4.42 -5.13 28.55
CA TYR A 436 3.50 -6.21 28.27
C TYR A 436 3.12 -6.23 26.79
N GLY A 437 3.43 -7.31 26.10
CA GLY A 437 3.23 -7.44 24.65
C GLY A 437 4.22 -6.62 23.82
N GLY A 438 5.45 -6.42 24.33
CA GLY A 438 6.50 -5.57 23.76
C GLY A 438 7.06 -6.00 22.39
N ALA A 439 6.47 -7.01 21.74
CA ALA A 439 6.80 -7.52 20.42
C ALA A 439 8.29 -7.88 20.29
N CYS A 440 9.10 -7.13 19.54
CA CYS A 440 10.54 -7.43 19.42
C CYS A 440 11.36 -7.07 20.67
N GLY A 441 10.76 -6.48 21.71
CA GLY A 441 11.41 -6.15 22.98
C GLY A 441 12.26 -4.88 22.99
N PHE A 442 12.26 -4.10 21.90
CA PHE A 442 13.15 -2.95 21.71
C PHE A 442 13.14 -1.96 22.88
N LEU A 443 11.96 -1.56 23.37
CA LEU A 443 11.84 -0.57 24.43
C LEU A 443 12.40 -1.08 25.76
N ALA A 444 12.05 -2.31 26.15
CA ALA A 444 12.58 -2.96 27.35
C ALA A 444 14.11 -3.13 27.26
N PHE A 445 14.64 -3.63 26.15
CA PHE A 445 16.08 -3.80 25.96
C PHE A 445 16.84 -2.47 25.98
N HIS A 446 16.27 -1.43 25.38
CA HIS A 446 16.85 -0.08 25.41
C HIS A 446 16.91 0.46 26.84
N LEU A 447 15.82 0.29 27.59
CA LEU A 447 15.74 0.75 28.97
C LEU A 447 16.73 -0.01 29.86
N ALA A 448 16.80 -1.34 29.75
CA ALA A 448 17.72 -2.16 30.54
C ALA A 448 19.18 -1.72 30.37
N GLN A 449 19.61 -1.43 29.14
CA GLN A 449 20.96 -0.94 28.86
C GLN A 449 21.21 0.50 29.33
N THR A 450 20.20 1.38 29.30
CA THR A 450 20.38 2.81 29.60
C THR A 450 20.07 3.19 31.05
N ARG A 451 19.34 2.33 31.78
CA ARG A 451 18.95 2.49 33.17
C ARG A 451 19.34 1.25 33.98
N PRO A 452 20.64 1.03 34.23
CA PRO A 452 21.12 -0.09 35.05
C PRO A 452 20.61 -0.01 36.50
N ASP A 453 20.11 1.15 36.93
CA ASP A 453 19.47 1.35 38.23
C ASP A 453 18.00 0.91 38.29
N ALA A 454 17.35 0.66 37.16
CA ALA A 454 15.94 0.27 37.09
C ALA A 454 15.78 -1.22 36.79
N GLN A 455 14.76 -1.84 37.37
CA GLN A 455 14.38 -3.24 37.10
C GLN A 455 13.41 -3.30 35.90
N VAL A 456 13.75 -4.09 34.89
CA VAL A 456 13.03 -4.15 33.62
C VAL A 456 12.50 -5.55 33.37
N THR A 457 11.19 -5.71 33.23
CA THR A 457 10.55 -6.98 32.91
C THR A 457 9.83 -6.91 31.56
N LEU A 458 10.13 -7.85 30.66
CA LEU A 458 9.46 -7.99 29.36
C LEU A 458 8.57 -9.22 29.36
N HIS A 459 7.29 -9.03 29.06
CA HIS A 459 6.29 -10.08 28.88
C HIS A 459 5.81 -10.10 27.42
N GLU A 460 5.75 -11.27 26.78
CA GLU A 460 5.22 -11.40 25.42
C GLU A 460 4.36 -12.66 25.23
N PRO A 461 3.03 -12.49 25.13
CA PRO A 461 2.11 -13.60 24.94
C PRO A 461 2.25 -14.33 23.60
N VAL A 462 2.73 -13.67 22.54
CA VAL A 462 2.82 -14.27 21.20
C VAL A 462 4.13 -15.03 21.01
N ALA A 463 4.02 -16.34 20.75
CA ALA A 463 5.16 -17.25 20.61
C ALA A 463 6.19 -16.78 19.57
N GLY A 464 5.74 -16.32 18.40
CA GLY A 464 6.64 -15.86 17.34
C GLY A 464 7.51 -14.66 17.74
N PHE A 465 6.97 -13.73 18.53
CA PHE A 465 7.75 -12.59 19.03
C PHE A 465 8.73 -13.00 20.13
N ARG A 466 8.43 -14.03 20.94
CA ARG A 466 9.40 -14.55 21.92
C ARG A 466 10.66 -15.09 21.27
N VAL A 467 10.53 -15.75 20.11
CA VAL A 467 11.71 -16.23 19.35
C VAL A 467 12.53 -15.05 18.83
N ALA A 468 11.86 -14.02 18.28
CA ALA A 468 12.52 -12.79 17.86
C ALA A 468 13.23 -12.05 19.03
N GLN A 469 12.60 -12.00 20.20
CA GLN A 469 13.17 -11.43 21.41
C GLN A 469 14.43 -12.16 21.85
N ALA A 470 14.43 -13.50 21.83
CA ALA A 470 15.60 -14.29 22.19
C ALA A 470 16.80 -13.98 21.27
N LEU A 471 16.56 -13.91 19.95
CA LEU A 471 17.58 -13.55 18.97
C LEU A 471 18.15 -12.14 19.22
N ILE A 472 17.27 -11.15 19.42
CA ILE A 472 17.67 -9.76 19.64
C ILE A 472 18.37 -9.60 20.99
N ALA A 473 17.88 -10.25 22.03
CA ALA A 473 18.49 -10.23 23.36
C ALA A 473 19.91 -10.81 23.33
N GLN A 474 20.11 -11.90 22.59
CA GLN A 474 21.42 -12.52 22.41
C GLN A 474 22.40 -11.60 21.66
N GLU A 475 22.01 -11.03 20.51
CA GLU A 475 22.87 -10.10 19.75
C GLU A 475 23.29 -8.88 20.58
N ASN A 476 22.44 -8.46 21.52
CA ASN A 476 22.64 -7.26 22.33
C ASN A 476 23.16 -7.54 23.74
N GLU A 477 23.55 -8.78 24.04
CA GLU A 477 24.07 -9.21 25.37
C GLU A 477 23.11 -8.88 26.53
N ILE A 478 21.80 -8.80 26.25
CA ILE A 478 20.79 -8.39 27.23
C ILE A 478 20.63 -9.41 28.35
N THR A 479 20.79 -10.70 28.03
CA THR A 479 20.64 -11.80 29.00
C THR A 479 21.74 -11.80 30.07
N GLU A 480 22.78 -10.98 29.90
CA GLU A 480 23.86 -10.81 30.89
C GLU A 480 23.59 -9.66 31.88
N LEU A 481 22.50 -8.91 31.68
CA LEU A 481 22.17 -7.77 32.53
C LEU A 481 21.38 -8.20 33.78
N ASP A 482 21.91 -7.89 34.97
CA ASP A 482 21.29 -8.20 36.26
C ASP A 482 19.95 -7.49 36.50
N ASN A 483 19.66 -6.43 35.74
CA ASN A 483 18.47 -5.60 35.87
C ASN A 483 17.38 -5.92 34.84
N PHE A 484 17.52 -7.00 34.06
CA PHE A 484 16.55 -7.41 33.05
C PHE A 484 15.98 -8.80 33.31
N THR A 485 14.66 -8.94 33.19
CA THR A 485 13.95 -10.22 33.27
C THR A 485 13.10 -10.43 32.02
N LEU A 486 13.37 -11.51 31.27
CA LEU A 486 12.46 -12.01 30.24
C LEU A 486 11.48 -12.99 30.90
N ALA A 487 10.23 -12.57 31.08
CA ALA A 487 9.23 -13.39 31.75
C ALA A 487 8.74 -14.52 30.82
N GLY A 488 9.00 -15.76 31.22
CA GLY A 488 8.55 -16.96 30.52
C GLY A 488 7.28 -17.53 31.13
N ALA A 489 6.10 -17.09 30.69
CA ALA A 489 4.87 -17.85 30.92
C ALA A 489 3.80 -17.51 29.88
N GLU A 490 3.31 -18.54 29.20
CA GLU A 490 2.07 -18.47 28.45
C GLU A 490 0.91 -18.20 29.42
N ASN A 491 0.10 -17.19 29.12
CA ASN A 491 -1.19 -16.91 29.77
C ASN A 491 -1.18 -16.23 31.15
N GLU A 492 -0.08 -15.62 31.61
CA GLU A 492 -0.16 -14.77 32.81
C GLU A 492 -0.94 -13.48 32.49
N LYS A 493 -2.07 -13.29 33.18
CA LYS A 493 -2.96 -12.14 32.97
C LYS A 493 -2.32 -10.86 33.53
N LEU A 494 -2.57 -9.73 32.88
CA LEU A 494 -2.02 -8.43 33.26
C LEU A 494 -2.22 -8.10 34.75
N GLY A 495 -3.42 -8.32 35.30
CA GLY A 495 -3.70 -8.06 36.72
C GLY A 495 -2.91 -8.93 37.73
N ALA A 496 -2.37 -10.08 37.31
CA ALA A 496 -1.45 -10.87 38.15
C ALA A 496 -0.03 -10.28 38.10
N ILE A 497 0.41 -9.88 36.90
CA ILE A 497 1.70 -9.22 36.66
C ILE A 497 1.78 -7.91 37.45
N LEU A 498 0.74 -7.08 37.42
CA LEU A 498 0.75 -5.81 38.17
C LEU A 498 0.88 -6.01 39.69
N ARG A 499 0.28 -7.08 40.24
CA ARG A 499 0.40 -7.40 41.67
C ARG A 499 1.77 -7.97 42.04
N LYS A 500 2.37 -8.72 41.14
CA LYS A 500 3.66 -9.40 41.34
C LYS A 500 4.84 -8.45 41.14
N ASP A 501 4.84 -7.74 40.01
CA ASP A 501 5.98 -6.94 39.54
C ASP A 501 5.88 -5.47 39.98
N ALA A 502 4.69 -5.02 40.43
CA ALA A 502 4.41 -3.67 40.93
C ALA A 502 5.13 -2.56 40.14
N PRO A 503 4.86 -2.42 38.82
CA PRO A 503 5.62 -1.51 37.97
C PRO A 503 5.38 -0.05 38.33
N ALA A 504 6.45 0.73 38.47
CA ALA A 504 6.37 2.18 38.50
C ALA A 504 5.92 2.75 37.13
N VAL A 505 6.35 2.12 36.04
CA VAL A 505 5.91 2.45 34.68
C VAL A 505 5.47 1.18 33.94
N LEU A 506 4.24 1.19 33.44
CA LEU A 506 3.66 0.12 32.64
C LEU A 506 3.60 0.51 31.16
N ALA A 507 4.28 -0.24 30.31
CA ALA A 507 4.14 -0.15 28.86
C ALA A 507 3.26 -1.31 28.34
N ILE A 508 2.29 -0.98 27.49
CA ILE A 508 1.38 -1.91 26.85
C ILE A 508 1.67 -1.88 25.33
N GLY A 509 2.32 -2.92 24.84
CA GLY A 509 2.72 -3.08 23.44
C GLY A 509 1.75 -3.90 22.59
N GLY A 510 0.87 -4.70 23.20
CA GLY A 510 -0.11 -5.53 22.49
C GLY A 510 -0.73 -6.63 23.35
N SER A 511 -1.63 -7.42 22.73
CA SER A 511 -2.21 -8.65 23.32
C SER A 511 -3.10 -8.46 24.55
N VAL A 512 -3.51 -7.22 24.87
CA VAL A 512 -4.47 -6.89 25.94
C VAL A 512 -5.32 -5.69 25.50
N SER A 513 -6.62 -5.74 25.72
CA SER A 513 -7.53 -4.63 25.39
C SER A 513 -7.47 -3.53 26.44
N ILE A 514 -7.83 -2.30 26.06
CA ILE A 514 -7.88 -1.17 26.99
C ILE A 514 -8.82 -1.45 28.17
N ASP A 515 -9.96 -2.09 27.93
CA ASP A 515 -10.90 -2.45 28.99
C ASP A 515 -10.33 -3.46 29.99
N GLU A 516 -9.45 -4.36 29.54
CA GLU A 516 -8.75 -5.26 30.45
C GLU A 516 -7.64 -4.54 31.23
N VAL A 517 -6.95 -3.57 30.61
CA VAL A 517 -6.00 -2.70 31.32
C VAL A 517 -6.72 -1.91 32.42
N LEU A 518 -7.82 -1.23 32.08
CA LEU A 518 -8.58 -0.43 33.05
C LEU A 518 -9.12 -1.27 34.20
N ARG A 519 -9.72 -2.43 33.92
CA ARG A 519 -10.17 -3.36 34.97
C ARG A 519 -9.01 -3.83 35.86
N SER A 520 -7.86 -4.15 35.27
CA SER A 520 -6.68 -4.58 36.03
C SER A 520 -6.15 -3.48 36.96
N LEU A 521 -6.34 -2.21 36.62
CA LEU A 521 -5.97 -1.06 37.45
C LEU A 521 -7.02 -0.73 38.52
N GLU A 522 -8.31 -0.87 38.18
CA GLU A 522 -9.44 -0.74 39.11
C GLU A 522 -9.35 -1.76 40.26
N ASP A 523 -8.87 -2.97 39.97
CA ASP A 523 -8.66 -4.05 40.94
C ASP A 523 -7.46 -3.81 41.90
N LEU A 524 -6.62 -2.80 41.63
CA LEU A 524 -5.47 -2.47 42.47
C LEU A 524 -5.81 -1.37 43.49
N PRO A 525 -5.27 -1.45 44.72
CA PRO A 525 -5.18 -0.31 45.62
C PRO A 525 -4.51 0.88 44.92
N GLU A 526 -4.93 2.09 45.26
CA GLU A 526 -4.47 3.31 44.59
C GLU A 526 -2.95 3.46 44.64
N GLU A 527 -2.33 3.15 45.78
CA GLU A 527 -0.88 3.18 46.02
C GLU A 527 -0.09 2.10 45.28
N ALA A 528 -0.76 1.06 44.77
CA ALA A 528 -0.14 -0.05 44.04
C ALA A 528 -0.26 0.11 42.51
N ARG A 529 -0.94 1.16 42.03
CA ARG A 529 -1.07 1.45 40.60
C ARG A 529 0.23 2.06 40.06
N PRO A 530 0.61 1.77 38.80
CA PRO A 530 1.76 2.40 38.16
C PRO A 530 1.65 3.93 38.15
N GLY A 531 2.77 4.63 38.31
CA GLY A 531 2.83 6.09 38.18
C GLY A 531 2.62 6.58 36.75
N ALA A 532 3.00 5.78 35.76
CA ALA A 532 2.74 6.03 34.34
C ALA A 532 2.30 4.78 33.57
N ILE A 533 1.44 4.99 32.58
CA ILE A 533 0.99 3.97 31.63
C ILE A 533 1.22 4.46 30.21
N ILE A 534 1.77 3.60 29.34
CA ILE A 534 2.12 3.94 27.97
C ILE A 534 1.59 2.86 27.02
N PHE A 535 0.77 3.25 26.06
CA PHE A 535 0.33 2.42 24.95
C PHE A 535 1.25 2.65 23.75
N HIS A 536 1.84 1.58 23.21
CA HIS A 536 2.74 1.60 22.06
C HIS A 536 2.53 0.39 21.16
N GLY A 537 3.31 0.29 20.09
CA GLY A 537 3.36 -0.89 19.25
C GLY A 537 2.00 -1.31 18.69
N ARG A 538 1.67 -2.60 18.82
CA ARG A 538 0.43 -3.19 18.30
C ARG A 538 -0.80 -2.67 19.04
N ALA A 539 -0.73 -2.55 20.37
CA ALA A 539 -1.84 -2.02 21.18
C ALA A 539 -2.27 -0.62 20.73
N LEU A 540 -1.30 0.24 20.40
CA LEU A 540 -1.58 1.59 19.92
C LEU A 540 -2.36 1.58 18.58
N VAL A 541 -2.07 0.63 17.68
CA VAL A 541 -2.73 0.49 16.37
C VAL A 541 -4.07 -0.22 16.46
N GLU A 542 -4.16 -1.28 17.28
CA GLU A 542 -5.36 -2.09 17.45
C GLU A 542 -6.46 -1.34 18.20
N GLU A 543 -6.07 -0.51 19.17
CA GLU A 543 -6.99 0.14 20.09
C GLU A 543 -7.06 1.67 19.91
N THR A 544 -6.58 2.22 18.79
CA THR A 544 -6.51 3.69 18.57
C THR A 544 -7.87 4.38 18.79
N GLY A 545 -8.96 3.77 18.33
CA GLY A 545 -10.32 4.33 18.50
C GLY A 545 -10.74 4.35 19.98
N ALA A 546 -10.58 3.22 20.67
CA ALA A 546 -10.96 3.06 22.08
C ALA A 546 -10.09 3.89 23.04
N LEU A 547 -8.82 4.16 22.70
CA LEU A 547 -7.91 5.03 23.46
C LEU A 547 -8.45 6.46 23.61
N SER A 548 -9.17 6.95 22.60
CA SER A 548 -9.75 8.31 22.63
C SER A 548 -10.92 8.40 23.61
N ASP A 549 -11.72 7.33 23.70
CA ASP A 549 -12.86 7.27 24.62
C ASP A 549 -12.44 6.90 26.05
N ALA A 550 -11.30 6.21 26.21
CA ALA A 550 -10.78 5.75 27.49
C ALA A 550 -10.08 6.82 28.34
N GLU A 551 -9.71 7.97 27.75
CA GLU A 551 -8.97 9.05 28.43
C GLU A 551 -9.68 9.52 29.72
N ALA A 552 -11.00 9.71 29.66
CA ALA A 552 -11.79 10.09 30.82
C ALA A 552 -11.76 9.04 31.96
N ARG A 553 -11.64 7.76 31.60
CA ARG A 553 -11.55 6.66 32.58
C ARG A 553 -10.18 6.60 33.23
N PHE A 554 -9.10 6.84 32.47
CA PHE A 554 -7.76 6.99 33.06
C PHE A 554 -7.70 8.19 34.01
N PHE A 555 -8.35 9.30 33.68
CA PHE A 555 -8.42 10.46 34.57
C PHE A 555 -9.18 10.15 35.86
N ALA A 556 -10.27 9.38 35.79
CA ALA A 556 -11.00 8.91 36.97
C ALA A 556 -10.17 7.98 37.88
N LEU A 557 -9.13 7.32 37.35
CA LEU A 557 -8.18 6.49 38.08
C LEU A 557 -6.96 7.26 38.64
N GLY A 558 -6.90 8.58 38.42
CA GLY A 558 -5.83 9.46 38.93
C GLY A 558 -4.74 9.81 37.92
N TYR A 559 -4.84 9.36 36.66
CA TYR A 559 -3.85 9.66 35.62
C TYR A 559 -4.15 10.98 34.89
N ASN A 560 -4.15 12.07 35.63
CA ASN A 560 -4.60 13.40 35.17
C ASN A 560 -3.64 14.16 34.24
N ARG A 561 -2.48 13.58 33.88
CA ARG A 561 -1.51 14.19 32.96
C ARG A 561 -1.27 13.32 31.74
N ARG A 562 -1.42 13.89 30.54
CA ARG A 562 -1.01 13.25 29.29
C ARG A 562 0.50 13.42 29.06
N LEU A 563 1.19 12.34 28.73
CA LEU A 563 2.63 12.36 28.46
C LEU A 563 2.93 12.99 27.09
N PRO A 564 4.01 13.76 26.94
CA PRO A 564 4.38 14.45 25.70
C PRO A 564 5.04 13.50 24.68
N LEU A 565 4.39 12.37 24.40
CA LEU A 565 4.84 11.38 23.43
C LEU A 565 4.34 11.74 22.03
N ASP A 566 5.08 11.30 21.02
CA ASP A 566 4.61 11.38 19.63
C ASP A 566 3.43 10.42 19.46
N VAL A 567 2.24 10.97 19.20
CA VAL A 567 0.99 10.22 19.11
C VAL A 567 0.99 9.12 18.04
N THR A 568 1.90 9.19 17.05
CA THR A 568 2.04 8.11 16.06
C THR A 568 2.91 6.95 16.55
N MET A 569 3.57 7.12 17.70
CA MET A 569 4.53 6.18 18.29
C MET A 569 4.09 5.69 19.67
N GLY A 570 3.40 6.53 20.45
CA GLY A 570 2.88 6.18 21.77
C GLY A 570 1.87 7.19 22.30
N VAL A 571 0.95 6.70 23.13
CA VAL A 571 0.06 7.53 23.94
C VAL A 571 0.26 7.12 25.39
N GLY A 572 0.43 8.07 26.30
CA GLY A 572 0.64 7.71 27.70
C GLY A 572 0.02 8.71 28.68
N PHE A 573 -0.24 8.22 29.87
CA PHE A 573 -0.87 8.95 30.97
C PHE A 573 -0.03 8.75 32.24
N ALA A 574 0.06 9.80 33.05
CA ALA A 574 0.80 9.81 34.29
C ALA A 574 -0.02 10.44 35.42
N ARG A 575 0.31 10.04 36.65
CA ARG A 575 -0.22 10.63 37.88
C ARG A 575 0.60 11.87 38.23
N GLU A 576 -0.03 12.88 38.83
CA GLU A 576 0.58 14.20 39.08
C GLU A 576 1.85 14.16 39.97
N ASP A 577 1.94 13.20 40.89
CA ASP A 577 3.00 13.17 41.92
C ASP A 577 4.21 12.26 41.59
N ASP A 578 4.16 11.50 40.48
CA ASP A 578 5.04 10.33 40.29
C ASP A 578 6.03 10.41 39.10
N VAL A 579 6.01 11.49 38.29
CA VAL A 579 6.78 11.56 37.01
C VAL A 579 7.41 12.91 36.66
#